data_AF-A0A382PPH1-F1
#
_entry.id   AF-A0A382PPH1-F1
#
_cell.length_a   1.000
_cell.length_b   1.000
_cell.length_c   1.000
_cell.angle_alpha   90.00
_cell.angle_beta   90.00
_cell.angle_gamma   90.00
#
_symmetry.space_group_name_H-M   'P 1'
#
loop_
_entity.id
_entity.type
_entity.pdbx_description
1 polymer ?
#
loop_
_entity_poly.entity_id
_entity_poly.type
_entity_poly.pdbx_seq_one_letter_code
_entity_poly.pdbx_strand_id
1 'polypeptide(L)'
;VIKHLGDKEWARKIYEKGIRDGEKSTLGMSYTCSSTARNIYEKLGDKEWAKKIYKKAEEKAKSSMDFCTLADGLCEIINDKERAKKIYKKAEEKAENEYDFENLSDSVCKNLGDKKWAKLLDQKANG
;
A
#
# COMPACT_ATOMS: atom_id res chain seq x y z
N VAL A 1 11.26 -10.70 -28.56
CA VAL A 1 12.04 -10.54 -27.32
C VAL A 1 12.58 -9.11 -27.31
N ILE A 2 12.48 -8.39 -26.18
CA ILE A 2 12.79 -6.95 -25.97
C ILE A 2 11.72 -5.99 -26.49
N LYS A 3 10.92 -5.38 -25.60
CA LYS A 3 10.13 -4.17 -25.95
C LYS A 3 10.15 -3.03 -24.94
N HIS A 4 10.54 -3.21 -23.66
CA HIS A 4 10.39 -2.14 -22.65
C HIS A 4 11.50 -2.09 -21.59
N LEU A 5 12.77 -2.35 -21.94
CA LEU A 5 13.89 -2.19 -21.00
C LEU A 5 14.07 -0.72 -20.56
N GLY A 6 13.82 0.25 -21.46
CA GLY A 6 13.88 1.68 -21.16
C GLY A 6 12.80 2.17 -20.19
N ASP A 7 11.55 1.69 -20.32
CA ASP A 7 10.45 2.07 -19.42
C ASP A 7 10.64 1.48 -18.02
N LYS A 8 11.23 0.28 -17.92
CA LYS A 8 11.61 -0.35 -16.65
C LYS A 8 12.69 0.46 -15.93
N GLU A 9 13.72 0.93 -16.63
CA GLU A 9 14.76 1.78 -16.03
C GLU A 9 14.27 3.18 -15.69
N TRP A 10 13.40 3.76 -16.51
CA TRP A 10 12.80 5.07 -16.23
C TRP A 10 11.85 5.01 -15.02
N ALA A 11 10.98 4.01 -14.94
CA ALA A 11 10.13 3.77 -13.78
C ALA A 11 10.96 3.51 -12.51
N ARG A 12 12.10 2.80 -12.64
CA ARG A 12 13.06 2.60 -11.54
C ARG A 12 13.66 3.93 -11.08
N LYS A 13 14.10 4.80 -12.00
CA LYS A 13 14.63 6.13 -11.67
C LYS A 13 13.59 7.04 -11.01
N ILE A 14 12.34 7.01 -11.47
CA ILE A 14 11.21 7.74 -10.85
C ILE A 14 10.93 7.21 -9.44
N TYR A 15 10.94 5.89 -9.23
CA TYR A 15 10.78 5.28 -7.90
C TYR A 15 11.92 5.63 -6.94
N GLU A 16 13.17 5.49 -7.39
CA GLU A 16 14.36 5.84 -6.61
C GLU A 16 14.41 7.35 -6.30
N LYS A 17 14.01 8.19 -7.26
CA LYS A 17 13.88 9.64 -7.07
C LYS A 17 12.72 9.98 -6.14
N GLY A 18 11.57 9.34 -6.26
CA GLY A 18 10.41 9.52 -5.39
C GLY A 18 10.67 9.07 -3.95
N ILE A 19 11.47 8.02 -3.77
CA ILE A 19 12.00 7.64 -2.46
C ILE A 19 12.94 8.69 -1.89
N ARG A 20 13.90 9.16 -2.69
CA ARG A 20 14.90 10.15 -2.27
C ARG A 20 14.28 11.52 -1.97
N ASP A 21 13.30 11.94 -2.75
CA ASP A 21 12.66 13.25 -2.63
C ASP A 21 11.48 13.19 -1.63
N GLY A 22 10.83 12.03 -1.48
CA GLY A 22 9.77 11.73 -0.50
C GLY A 22 10.26 11.55 0.94
N GLU A 23 11.57 11.40 1.18
CA GLU A 23 12.16 11.50 2.53
C GLU A 23 11.90 12.86 3.20
N LYS A 24 11.49 13.88 2.43
CA LYS A 24 11.06 15.19 2.95
C LYS A 24 9.57 15.28 3.29
N SER A 25 8.73 14.30 2.90
CA SER A 25 7.28 14.30 3.12
C SER A 25 6.71 12.88 3.11
N THR A 26 6.29 12.40 4.29
CA THR A 26 5.73 11.06 4.53
C THR A 26 4.49 10.77 3.66
N LEU A 27 3.62 11.76 3.47
CA LEU A 27 2.37 11.63 2.69
C LEU A 27 2.63 11.34 1.19
N GLY A 28 3.69 11.91 0.60
CA GLY A 28 4.00 11.70 -0.82
C GLY A 28 4.53 10.29 -1.14
N MET A 29 5.14 9.63 -0.17
CA MET A 29 5.80 8.33 -0.35
C MET A 29 4.78 7.21 -0.62
N SER A 30 3.69 7.19 0.14
CA SER A 30 2.64 6.17 0.08
C SER A 30 1.93 6.14 -1.29
N TYR A 31 1.44 7.28 -1.76
CA TYR A 31 0.79 7.42 -3.06
C TYR A 31 1.73 7.10 -4.23
N THR A 32 3.00 7.51 -4.14
CA THR A 32 4.00 7.28 -5.19
C THR A 32 4.40 5.81 -5.30
N CYS A 33 4.52 5.10 -4.16
CA CYS A 33 4.83 3.67 -4.16
C CYS A 33 3.68 2.84 -4.77
N SER A 34 2.43 3.10 -4.37
CA SER A 34 1.27 2.36 -4.88
C SER A 34 1.03 2.61 -6.38
N SER A 35 1.14 3.86 -6.85
CA SER A 35 0.99 4.19 -8.29
C SER A 35 2.13 3.65 -9.15
N THR A 36 3.37 3.64 -8.64
CA THR A 36 4.51 3.07 -9.36
C THR A 36 4.42 1.55 -9.42
N ALA A 37 4.11 0.88 -8.30
CA ALA A 37 3.90 -0.56 -8.28
C ALA A 37 2.76 -1.00 -9.21
N ARG A 38 1.66 -0.22 -9.27
CA ARG A 38 0.55 -0.41 -10.22
C ARG A 38 1.05 -0.40 -11.66
N ASN A 39 1.72 0.68 -12.08
CA ASN A 39 2.23 0.82 -13.44
C ASN A 39 3.17 -0.33 -13.82
N ILE A 40 4.02 -0.78 -12.89
CA ILE A 40 4.96 -1.88 -13.13
C ILE A 40 4.25 -3.21 -13.31
N TYR A 41 3.27 -3.49 -12.45
CA TYR A 41 2.52 -4.73 -12.51
C TYR A 41 1.65 -4.77 -13.78
N GLU A 42 0.86 -3.72 -14.03
CA GLU A 42 -0.11 -3.68 -15.12
C GLU A 42 0.55 -3.46 -16.48
N LYS A 43 1.53 -2.56 -16.59
CA LYS A 43 2.15 -2.23 -17.90
C LYS A 43 3.31 -3.14 -18.25
N LEU A 44 4.04 -3.66 -17.25
CA LEU A 44 5.29 -4.39 -17.48
C LEU A 44 5.17 -5.88 -17.12
N GLY A 45 4.06 -6.32 -16.52
CA GLY A 45 3.80 -7.71 -16.14
C GLY A 45 4.78 -8.27 -15.09
N ASP A 46 5.57 -7.42 -14.44
CA ASP A 46 6.71 -7.82 -13.62
C ASP A 46 6.31 -7.98 -12.15
N LYS A 47 5.63 -9.09 -11.86
CA LYS A 47 5.08 -9.38 -10.53
C LYS A 47 6.16 -9.43 -9.44
N GLU A 48 7.33 -9.97 -9.76
CA GLU A 48 8.44 -10.07 -8.81
C GLU A 48 9.01 -8.70 -8.45
N TRP A 49 9.07 -7.78 -9.42
CA TRP A 49 9.50 -6.42 -9.10
C TRP A 49 8.45 -5.64 -8.29
N ALA A 50 7.16 -5.79 -8.61
CA ALA A 50 6.08 -5.22 -7.80
C ALA A 50 6.17 -5.69 -6.33
N LYS A 51 6.38 -6.99 -6.10
CA LYS A 51 6.58 -7.54 -4.74
C LYS A 51 7.76 -6.91 -4.00
N LYS A 52 8.89 -6.65 -4.68
CA LYS A 52 10.08 -6.00 -4.08
C LYS A 52 9.79 -4.56 -3.68
N ILE A 53 9.02 -3.83 -4.48
CA ILE A 53 8.58 -2.47 -4.16
C ILE A 53 7.69 -2.47 -2.93
N TYR A 54 6.67 -3.34 -2.89
CA TYR A 54 5.80 -3.46 -1.72
C TYR A 54 6.57 -3.82 -0.45
N LYS A 55 7.58 -4.72 -0.54
CA LYS A 55 8.43 -5.04 0.62
C LYS A 55 9.20 -3.82 1.13
N LYS A 56 9.83 -3.05 0.24
CA LYS A 56 10.55 -1.83 0.64
C LYS A 56 9.63 -0.76 1.21
N ALA A 57 8.43 -0.62 0.67
CA ALA A 57 7.45 0.32 1.17
C ALA A 57 6.91 -0.10 2.54
N GLU A 58 6.70 -1.41 2.75
CA GLU A 58 6.35 -1.98 4.05
C GLU A 58 7.44 -1.74 5.11
N GLU A 59 8.73 -1.85 4.75
CA GLU A 59 9.86 -1.53 5.64
C GLU A 59 9.95 -0.05 6.03
N LYS A 60 9.37 0.85 5.20
CA LYS A 60 9.37 2.30 5.42
C LYS A 60 8.09 2.85 6.03
N ALA A 61 7.01 2.08 6.01
CA ALA A 61 5.71 2.48 6.58
C ALA A 61 5.83 2.67 8.09
N LYS A 62 5.26 3.78 8.59
CA LYS A 62 5.33 4.14 10.01
C LYS A 62 3.96 4.38 10.63
N SER A 63 3.00 4.86 9.85
CA SER A 63 1.65 5.18 10.30
C SER A 63 0.62 4.13 9.89
N SER A 64 -0.55 4.13 10.55
CA SER A 64 -1.71 3.34 10.12
C SER A 64 -2.05 3.59 8.65
N MET A 65 -2.07 4.86 8.24
CA MET A 65 -2.38 5.27 6.87
C MET A 65 -1.39 4.70 5.84
N ASP A 66 -0.09 4.65 6.15
CA ASP A 66 0.93 4.06 5.27
C ASP A 66 0.64 2.57 5.05
N PHE A 67 0.36 1.83 6.13
CA PHE A 67 0.05 0.40 6.05
C PHE A 67 -1.28 0.14 5.33
N CYS A 68 -2.33 0.94 5.58
CA CYS A 68 -3.60 0.84 4.86
C CYS A 68 -3.41 0.98 3.35
N THR A 69 -2.71 2.04 2.93
CA THR A 69 -2.50 2.31 1.50
C THR A 69 -1.70 1.18 0.81
N LEU A 70 -0.75 0.56 1.53
CA LEU A 70 -0.02 -0.60 1.02
C LEU A 70 -0.92 -1.82 0.87
N ALA A 71 -1.77 -2.08 1.85
CA ALA A 71 -2.72 -3.20 1.83
C ALA A 71 -3.78 -3.04 0.73
N ASP A 72 -4.26 -1.81 0.51
CA ASP A 72 -5.17 -1.48 -0.59
C ASP A 72 -4.53 -1.83 -1.94
N GLY A 73 -3.29 -1.38 -2.14
CA GLY A 73 -2.55 -1.68 -3.36
C GLY A 73 -2.32 -3.18 -3.56
N LEU A 74 -2.04 -3.94 -2.50
CA LEU A 74 -1.94 -5.40 -2.59
C LEU A 74 -3.26 -6.06 -3.03
N CYS A 75 -4.41 -5.55 -2.58
CA CYS A 75 -5.72 -6.05 -2.99
C CYS A 75 -6.05 -5.65 -4.43
N GLU A 76 -5.90 -4.38 -4.78
CA GLU A 76 -6.36 -3.83 -6.06
C GLU A 76 -5.45 -4.25 -7.23
N ILE A 77 -4.14 -4.30 -7.01
CA ILE A 77 -3.16 -4.47 -8.08
C ILE A 77 -2.70 -5.93 -8.17
N ILE A 78 -2.33 -6.50 -7.02
CA ILE A 78 -1.72 -7.84 -6.97
C ILE A 78 -2.78 -8.93 -6.71
N ASN A 79 -3.96 -8.54 -6.22
CA ASN A 79 -5.02 -9.44 -5.76
C ASN A 79 -4.54 -10.42 -4.68
N ASP A 80 -3.61 -9.99 -3.82
CA ASP A 80 -3.06 -10.77 -2.71
C ASP A 80 -3.74 -10.36 -1.39
N LYS A 81 -4.99 -10.82 -1.24
CA LYS A 81 -5.83 -10.49 -0.08
C LYS A 81 -5.28 -11.05 1.24
N GLU A 82 -4.60 -12.19 1.20
CA GLU A 82 -4.01 -12.78 2.41
C GLU A 82 -2.87 -11.92 2.94
N ARG A 83 -1.97 -11.46 2.05
CA ARG A 83 -0.91 -10.55 2.46
C ARG A 83 -1.46 -9.20 2.85
N ALA A 84 -2.42 -8.66 2.12
CA ALA A 84 -3.08 -7.40 2.49
C ALA A 84 -3.69 -7.47 3.89
N LYS A 85 -4.36 -8.58 4.25
CA LYS A 85 -4.89 -8.80 5.60
C LYS A 85 -3.82 -8.70 6.69
N LYS A 86 -2.60 -9.20 6.45
CA LYS A 86 -1.48 -9.07 7.40
C LYS A 86 -1.02 -7.61 7.55
N ILE A 87 -1.03 -6.85 6.45
CA ILE A 87 -0.64 -5.44 6.48
C ILE A 87 -1.71 -4.57 7.14
N TYR A 88 -3.00 -4.82 6.89
CA TYR A 88 -4.09 -4.14 7.60
C TYR A 88 -4.03 -4.34 9.12
N LYS A 89 -3.61 -5.53 9.60
CA LYS A 89 -3.38 -5.73 11.04
C LYS A 89 -2.28 -4.83 11.60
N LYS A 90 -1.20 -4.60 10.84
CA LYS A 90 -0.17 -3.63 11.23
C LYS A 90 -0.70 -2.20 11.22
N ALA A 91 -1.60 -1.87 10.29
CA ALA A 91 -2.29 -0.58 10.31
C ALA A 91 -3.12 -0.43 11.60
N GLU A 92 -3.87 -1.47 11.98
CA GLU A 92 -4.65 -1.49 13.23
C GLU A 92 -3.79 -1.29 14.47
N GLU A 93 -2.63 -1.96 14.55
CA GLU A 93 -1.66 -1.80 15.64
C GLU A 93 -1.06 -0.40 15.73
N LYS A 94 -1.12 0.37 14.64
CA LYS A 94 -0.58 1.73 14.51
C LYS A 94 -1.66 2.82 14.50
N ALA A 95 -2.93 2.45 14.58
CA ALA A 95 -4.03 3.40 14.61
C ALA A 95 -4.08 4.06 15.99
N GLU A 96 -4.08 5.39 16.02
CA GLU A 96 -4.01 6.17 17.26
C GLU A 96 -5.26 7.04 17.49
N ASN A 97 -6.06 7.26 16.45
CA ASN A 97 -7.21 8.15 16.48
C ASN A 97 -8.38 7.58 15.67
N GLU A 98 -9.55 8.19 15.85
CA GLU A 98 -10.80 7.87 15.16
C GLU A 98 -10.60 7.75 13.64
N TYR A 99 -9.95 8.73 13.02
CA TYR A 99 -9.72 8.76 11.58
C TYR A 99 -8.90 7.56 11.08
N ASP A 100 -7.88 7.13 11.82
CA ASP A 100 -7.09 5.94 11.47
C ASP A 100 -7.95 4.67 11.45
N PHE A 101 -8.85 4.53 12.44
CA PHE A 101 -9.73 3.37 12.56
C PHE A 101 -10.85 3.38 11.52
N GLU A 102 -11.47 4.53 11.25
CA GLU A 102 -12.49 4.68 10.21
C GLU A 102 -11.92 4.35 8.82
N ASN A 103 -10.77 4.94 8.48
CA ASN A 103 -10.12 4.67 7.20
C ASN A 103 -9.77 3.18 7.04
N LEU A 104 -9.27 2.55 8.11
CA LEU A 104 -8.97 1.13 8.10
C LEU A 104 -10.24 0.27 7.95
N SER A 105 -11.33 0.65 8.63
CA SER A 105 -12.62 -0.02 8.55
C SER A 105 -13.16 -0.05 7.11
N ASP A 106 -13.20 1.12 6.46
CA ASP A 106 -13.64 1.26 5.08
C ASP A 106 -12.80 0.40 4.14
N SER A 107 -11.48 0.44 4.30
CA SER A 107 -10.53 -0.32 3.49
C SER A 107 -10.71 -1.83 3.64
N VAL A 108 -10.83 -2.32 4.88
CA VAL A 108 -11.07 -3.74 5.19
C VAL A 108 -12.41 -4.20 4.65
N CYS A 109 -13.47 -3.40 4.80
CA CYS A 109 -14.79 -3.70 4.28
C CYS A 109 -14.77 -3.79 2.75
N LYS A 110 -14.22 -2.78 2.08
CA LYS A 110 -14.15 -2.70 0.60
C LYS A 110 -13.31 -3.82 0.01
N ASN A 111 -12.10 -4.03 0.51
CA ASN A 111 -11.10 -4.86 -0.17
C ASN A 111 -11.15 -6.33 0.25
N LEU A 112 -11.43 -6.60 1.53
CA LEU A 112 -11.53 -7.96 2.07
C LEU A 112 -12.97 -8.47 2.20
N GLY A 113 -13.97 -7.58 2.20
CA GLY A 113 -15.36 -7.95 2.48
C GLY A 113 -15.61 -8.34 3.94
N ASP A 114 -14.66 -8.08 4.85
CA ASP A 114 -14.71 -8.51 6.24
C ASP A 114 -15.51 -7.52 7.09
N LYS A 115 -16.84 -7.51 6.87
CA LYS A 115 -17.79 -6.59 7.54
C LYS A 115 -17.77 -6.72 9.07
N LYS A 116 -17.42 -7.89 9.60
CA LYS A 116 -17.31 -8.11 11.04
C LYS A 116 -16.13 -7.35 11.62
N TRP A 117 -14.97 -7.43 10.95
CA TRP A 117 -13.78 -6.70 11.37
C TRP A 117 -13.96 -5.19 11.20
N ALA A 118 -14.51 -4.74 10.07
CA ALA A 118 -14.84 -3.32 9.85
C ALA A 118 -15.67 -2.74 11.02
N LYS A 119 -16.76 -3.42 11.42
CA LYS A 119 -17.57 -2.99 12.57
C LYS A 119 -16.79 -2.92 13.90
N LEU A 120 -15.82 -3.80 14.12
CA LEU A 120 -14.97 -3.74 15.32
C LEU A 120 -14.04 -2.53 15.29
N LEU A 121 -13.57 -2.14 14.11
CA LEU A 121 -12.74 -0.95 13.92
C LEU A 121 -13.57 0.32 14.13
N ASP A 122 -14.79 0.38 13.59
CA ASP A 122 -15.71 1.51 13.84
C ASP A 122 -15.99 1.69 15.34
N GLN A 123 -16.13 0.60 16.09
CA GLN A 123 -16.30 0.66 17.54
C GLN A 123 -15.07 1.24 18.26
N LYS A 124 -13.86 0.95 17.76
CA LYS A 124 -12.61 1.53 18.28
C LYS A 124 -12.46 3.01 17.91
N ALA A 125 -13.04 3.43 16.79
CA ALA A 125 -13.03 4.83 16.38
C ALA A 125 -13.86 5.71 17.33
N ASN A 126 -14.94 5.17 17.87
CA ASN A 126 -15.92 5.87 18.73
C ASN A 126 -15.66 5.74 20.25
N GLY A 127 -14.58 5.09 20.67
CA GLY A 127 -14.28 4.76 22.07
C GLY A 127 -13.07 5.49 22.62
#